data_AF-A0AAV7DG56-F1
#
_entry.id   AF-A0AAV7DG56-F1
#
_cell.length_a   1.000
_cell.length_b   1.000
_cell.length_c   1.000
_cell.angle_alpha   90.00
_cell.angle_beta   90.00
_cell.angle_gamma   90.00
#
_symmetry.space_group_name_H-M   'P 1'
#
loop_
_entity.id
_entity.type
_entity.pdbx_description
1 polymer ?
#
loop_
_entity_poly.entity_id
_entity_poly.type
_entity_poly.pdbx_seq_one_letter_code
_entity_poly.pdbx_strand_id
1 'polypeptide(L)'
;MELIALPSEKPTTVPQVFELTSEGDVSSIACLAKDFYPKDIEISVKNNNNIKQDNVTTALSMEGLYTAVSVQNKISDGAFCEVKQDQMIIESKDIKKSSEERQDNQCEQLDSPGVQSIEQIHTFSLTVMGMRALFIKTLIFNLLLSAKIFIM
;
A
#
# COMPACT_ATOMS: atom_id res chain seq x y z
N MET A 1 31.19 12.86 -22.98
CA MET A 1 31.83 12.11 -21.89
C MET A 1 30.84 12.17 -20.74
N GLU A 2 30.13 11.06 -20.48
CA GLU A 2 29.11 11.00 -19.44
C GLU A 2 29.80 10.58 -18.13
N LEU A 3 29.70 11.41 -17.09
CA LEU A 3 30.29 11.11 -15.78
C LEU A 3 29.25 10.35 -14.96
N ILE A 4 29.50 9.08 -14.70
CA ILE A 4 28.66 8.25 -13.83
C ILE A 4 29.31 8.24 -12.44
N ALA A 5 28.68 8.88 -11.47
CA ALA A 5 29.11 8.83 -10.07
C ALA A 5 28.76 7.44 -9.49
N LEU A 6 29.78 6.73 -9.00
CA LEU A 6 29.60 5.47 -8.27
C LEU A 6 29.61 5.75 -6.76
N PRO A 7 28.79 5.03 -5.97
CA PRO A 7 28.86 5.12 -4.51
C PRO A 7 30.18 4.54 -4.01
N SER A 8 30.63 5.00 -2.84
CA SER A 8 31.71 4.36 -2.10
C SER A 8 31.34 2.92 -1.73
N GLU A 9 32.34 2.05 -1.57
CA GLU A 9 32.11 0.67 -1.12
C GLU A 9 31.35 0.63 0.20
N LYS A 10 30.32 -0.22 0.24
CA LYS A 10 29.46 -0.44 1.41
C LYS A 10 29.39 -1.92 1.76
N PRO A 11 29.02 -2.26 3.01
CA PRO A 11 28.69 -3.62 3.38
C PRO A 11 27.55 -4.17 2.52
N THR A 12 27.60 -5.45 2.18
CA THR A 12 26.51 -6.14 1.48
C THR A 12 25.22 -6.00 2.27
N THR A 13 24.17 -5.55 1.58
CA THR A 13 22.83 -5.35 2.15
C THR A 13 21.83 -6.10 1.28
N VAL A 14 20.97 -6.88 1.95
CA VAL A 14 19.97 -7.75 1.34
C VAL A 14 18.76 -6.92 0.89
N PRO A 15 18.24 -7.09 -0.34
CA PRO A 15 17.10 -6.33 -0.82
C PRO A 15 15.81 -6.66 -0.09
N GLN A 16 15.01 -5.63 0.16
CA GLN A 16 13.60 -5.77 0.50
C GLN A 16 12.79 -5.88 -0.79
N VAL A 17 12.10 -7.00 -0.97
CA VAL A 17 11.38 -7.32 -2.22
C VAL A 17 9.90 -7.06 -2.06
N PHE A 18 9.36 -6.18 -2.90
CA PHE A 18 7.95 -5.86 -2.96
C PHE A 18 7.36 -6.22 -4.31
N GLU A 19 6.16 -6.79 -4.25
CA GLU A 19 5.34 -7.15 -5.39
C GLU A 19 4.24 -6.11 -5.53
N LEU A 20 4.18 -5.46 -6.68
CA LEU A 20 3.18 -4.45 -7.00
C LEU A 20 2.34 -4.96 -8.16
N THR A 21 1.02 -4.84 -8.06
CA THR A 21 0.08 -5.24 -9.11
C THR A 21 -0.70 -4.02 -9.60
N SER A 22 -0.94 -3.95 -10.91
CA SER A 22 -1.83 -2.93 -11.47
C SER A 22 -3.29 -3.29 -11.22
N GLU A 23 -4.09 -2.31 -10.84
CA GLU A 23 -5.54 -2.40 -10.78
C GLU A 23 -6.12 -2.07 -12.18
N GLY A 24 -6.91 -2.97 -12.78
CA GLY A 24 -7.55 -2.77 -14.09
C GLY A 24 -7.46 -3.96 -15.06
N ASP A 25 -7.90 -3.75 -16.31
CA ASP A 25 -8.07 -4.79 -17.34
C ASP A 25 -6.77 -5.46 -17.84
N VAL A 26 -5.61 -4.85 -17.57
CA VAL A 26 -4.29 -5.39 -17.94
C VAL A 26 -3.53 -5.77 -16.67
N SER A 27 -3.48 -7.07 -16.37
CA SER A 27 -2.68 -7.61 -15.27
C SER A 27 -1.19 -7.38 -15.54
N SER A 28 -0.62 -6.42 -14.82
CA SER A 28 0.82 -6.12 -14.85
C SER A 28 1.37 -6.28 -13.44
N ILE A 29 2.57 -6.86 -13.34
CA ILE A 29 3.32 -6.95 -12.08
C ILE A 29 4.53 -6.03 -12.18
N ALA A 30 4.91 -5.44 -11.06
CA ALA A 30 6.22 -4.84 -10.90
C ALA A 30 6.90 -5.42 -9.66
N CYS A 31 8.18 -5.77 -9.82
CA CYS A 31 9.04 -6.23 -8.75
C CYS A 31 9.97 -5.09 -8.35
N LEU A 32 9.88 -4.67 -7.10
CA LEU A 32 10.71 -3.64 -6.51
C LEU A 32 11.68 -4.30 -5.53
N ALA A 33 12.99 -4.21 -5.80
CA ALA A 33 14.05 -4.56 -4.88
C ALA A 33 14.61 -3.27 -4.28
N LYS A 34 14.46 -3.06 -2.97
CA LYS A 34 14.79 -1.81 -2.29
C LYS A 34 15.96 -1.97 -1.33
N ASP A 35 16.75 -0.91 -1.19
CA ASP A 35 17.78 -0.71 -0.16
C ASP A 35 18.86 -1.82 -0.13
N PHE A 36 19.45 -2.14 -1.29
CA PHE A 36 20.45 -3.21 -1.41
C PHE A 36 21.81 -2.73 -1.90
N TYR A 37 22.84 -3.53 -1.63
CA TYR A 37 24.20 -3.34 -2.15
C TYR A 37 24.90 -4.71 -2.22
N PRO A 38 25.67 -5.04 -3.28
CA PRO A 38 26.07 -4.22 -4.43
C PRO A 38 24.98 -4.07 -5.51
N LYS A 39 25.27 -3.33 -6.59
CA LYS A 39 24.33 -3.04 -7.69
C LYS A 39 23.82 -4.30 -8.40
N ASP A 40 24.65 -5.34 -8.47
CA ASP A 40 24.42 -6.51 -9.30
C ASP A 40 23.42 -7.45 -8.63
N ILE A 41 22.19 -7.44 -9.15
CA ILE A 41 21.11 -8.35 -8.77
C ILE A 41 20.35 -8.81 -10.02
N GLU A 42 19.72 -9.97 -9.92
CA GLU A 42 18.84 -10.51 -10.94
C GLU A 42 17.40 -10.52 -10.42
N ILE A 43 16.49 -9.85 -11.14
CA ILE A 43 15.06 -9.81 -10.81
C ILE A 43 14.31 -10.64 -11.84
N SER A 44 13.55 -11.62 -11.36
CA SER A 44 12.73 -12.52 -12.17
C SER A 44 11.29 -12.52 -11.69
N VAL A 45 10.35 -12.49 -12.64
CA VAL A 45 8.95 -12.82 -12.38
C VAL A 45 8.74 -14.30 -12.69
N LYS A 46 8.45 -15.11 -11.68
CA LYS A 46 8.15 -16.54 -11.86
C LYS A 46 6.67 -16.73 -12.13
N ASN A 47 6.37 -17.53 -13.14
CA ASN A 47 5.04 -18.03 -13.48
C ASN A 47 5.21 -19.48 -13.99
N ASN A 48 4.16 -20.31 -13.94
CA ASN A 48 4.17 -21.73 -14.31
C ASN A 48 4.76 -22.01 -15.71
N ASN A 49 4.84 -21.00 -16.58
CA ASN A 49 5.56 -21.05 -17.85
C ASN A 49 6.69 -19.99 -17.86
N ASN A 50 7.94 -20.45 -17.93
CA ASN A 50 9.21 -19.72 -17.79
C ASN A 50 9.32 -18.29 -18.39
N ILE A 51 9.51 -17.32 -17.49
CA ILE A 51 10.52 -16.25 -17.34
C ILE A 51 11.02 -15.52 -18.60
N LYS A 52 10.70 -14.22 -18.68
CA LYS A 52 11.54 -13.21 -19.37
C LYS A 52 12.40 -12.49 -18.34
N GLN A 53 13.69 -12.37 -18.64
CA GLN A 53 14.58 -11.43 -17.96
C GLN A 53 14.24 -10.04 -18.51
N ASP A 54 13.70 -9.18 -17.65
CA ASP A 54 13.20 -7.87 -18.05
C ASP A 54 14.27 -6.78 -17.89
N ASN A 55 14.00 -5.62 -18.49
CA ASN A 55 14.86 -4.44 -18.36
C ASN A 55 14.81 -3.91 -16.93
N VAL A 56 15.74 -4.37 -16.09
CA VAL A 56 15.90 -3.88 -14.72
C VAL A 56 16.43 -2.46 -14.76
N THR A 57 15.64 -1.52 -14.23
CA THR A 57 16.08 -0.14 -14.03
C THR A 57 16.57 0.02 -12.60
N THR A 58 17.76 0.61 -12.43
CA THR A 58 18.38 0.82 -11.11
C THR A 58 18.50 2.30 -10.79
N ALA A 59 18.30 2.66 -9.53
CA ALA A 59 18.47 3.99 -8.98
C ALA A 59 19.35 3.91 -7.72
N LEU A 60 20.16 4.95 -7.49
CA LEU A 60 21.02 5.07 -6.32
C LEU A 60 20.38 6.05 -5.32
N SER A 61 20.20 5.61 -4.08
CA SER A 61 19.77 6.45 -2.96
C SER A 61 20.89 7.40 -2.52
N MET A 62 20.54 8.51 -1.87
CA MET A 62 21.50 9.41 -1.20
C MET A 62 22.34 8.68 -0.15
N GLU A 63 21.82 7.59 0.41
CA GLU A 63 22.53 6.73 1.34
C GLU A 63 23.50 5.77 0.66
N GLY A 64 23.63 5.80 -0.67
CA GLY A 64 24.52 4.93 -1.45
C GLY A 64 24.04 3.48 -1.60
N LEU A 65 22.76 3.22 -1.32
CA LEU A 65 22.10 1.94 -1.56
C LEU A 65 21.36 1.95 -2.90
N TYR A 66 21.29 0.82 -3.57
CA TYR A 66 20.57 0.66 -4.83
C TYR A 66 19.11 0.28 -4.59
N THR A 67 18.27 0.72 -5.52
CA THR A 67 16.89 0.28 -5.68
C THR A 67 16.68 -0.09 -7.14
N ALA A 68 15.95 -1.15 -7.40
CA ALA A 68 15.75 -1.67 -8.74
C ALA A 68 14.28 -2.03 -8.96
N VAL A 69 13.80 -1.74 -10.17
CA VAL A 69 12.44 -2.04 -10.61
C VAL A 69 12.49 -2.85 -11.90
N SER A 70 11.68 -3.89 -11.93
CA SER A 70 11.31 -4.63 -13.13
C SER A 70 9.79 -4.59 -13.29
N VAL A 71 9.30 -4.30 -14.50
CA VAL A 71 7.86 -4.22 -14.80
C VAL A 71 7.54 -5.16 -15.95
N GLN A 72 6.52 -5.99 -15.77
CA GLN A 72 6.08 -6.94 -16.76
C GLN A 72 4.57 -6.84 -17.00
N ASN A 73 4.21 -6.70 -18.28
CA ASN A 73 2.83 -6.56 -18.72
C ASN A 73 2.25 -7.93 -19.13
N LYS A 74 0.94 -8.12 -18.96
CA LYS A 74 0.18 -9.32 -19.37
C LYS A 74 0.62 -10.59 -18.65
N ILE A 75 0.50 -10.59 -17.35
CA ILE A 75 0.87 -11.71 -16.49
C ILE A 75 -0.33 -12.59 -16.17
N SER A 76 -0.11 -13.91 -16.13
CA SER A 76 -1.10 -14.87 -15.63
C SER A 76 -1.19 -14.85 -14.11
N ASP A 77 -2.35 -15.23 -13.59
CA ASP A 77 -2.58 -15.37 -12.14
C ASP A 77 -1.55 -16.28 -11.47
N GLY A 78 -1.07 -15.88 -10.29
CA GLY A 78 -0.13 -16.65 -9.48
C GLY A 78 1.36 -16.34 -9.71
N ALA A 79 1.68 -15.31 -10.51
CA ALA A 79 3.05 -14.85 -10.65
C ALA A 79 3.58 -14.20 -9.36
N PHE A 80 4.88 -14.36 -9.11
CA PHE A 80 5.55 -13.78 -7.95
C PHE A 80 6.96 -13.32 -8.28
N CYS A 81 7.47 -12.38 -7.48
CA CYS A 81 8.80 -11.81 -7.64
C CYS A 81 9.87 -12.67 -6.95
N GLU A 82 10.94 -12.96 -7.68
CA GLU A 82 12.16 -13.60 -7.20
C GLU A 82 13.33 -12.64 -7.46
N VAL A 83 14.10 -12.34 -6.42
CA VAL A 83 15.33 -11.55 -6.54
C VAL A 83 16.50 -12.41 -6.11
N LYS A 84 17.50 -12.50 -6.97
CA LYS A 84 18.75 -13.20 -6.70
C LYS A 84 19.87 -12.20 -6.53
N GLN A 85 20.52 -12.26 -5.37
CA GLN A 85 21.70 -11.49 -5.03
C GLN A 85 22.79 -12.49 -4.64
N ASP A 86 23.87 -12.55 -5.41
CA ASP A 86 24.92 -13.56 -5.29
C ASP A 86 24.36 -15.01 -5.32
N GLN A 87 24.38 -15.68 -4.17
CA GLN A 87 23.86 -17.05 -3.97
C GLN A 87 22.54 -17.07 -3.17
N MET A 88 22.04 -15.91 -2.76
CA MET A 88 20.81 -15.77 -1.99
C MET A 88 19.64 -15.51 -2.94
N ILE A 89 18.56 -16.26 -2.76
CA ILE A 89 17.28 -16.07 -3.46
C ILE A 89 16.28 -15.56 -2.44
N ILE A 90 15.60 -14.46 -2.79
CA ILE A 90 14.62 -13.79 -1.94
C ILE A 90 13.32 -13.71 -2.72
N GLU A 91 12.29 -14.40 -2.21
CA GLU A 91 10.96 -14.35 -2.82
C GLU A 91 10.08 -13.29 -2.14
N SER A 92 9.18 -12.66 -2.90
CA SER A 92 8.16 -11.77 -2.33
C SER A 92 7.26 -12.48 -1.31
N LYS A 93 7.14 -13.82 -1.40
CA LYS A 93 6.36 -14.66 -0.49
C LYS A 93 7.02 -14.88 0.87
N ASP A 94 8.35 -14.86 0.95
CA ASP A 94 9.07 -15.09 2.20
C ASP A 94 8.97 -13.89 3.15
N ILE A 95 8.87 -12.67 2.59
CA ILE A 95 8.61 -11.45 3.36
C ILE A 95 7.16 -11.43 3.86
N LYS A 96 6.20 -11.95 3.07
CA LYS A 96 4.81 -12.16 3.54
C LYS A 96 4.78 -13.13 4.72
N LYS A 97 5.54 -14.23 4.69
CA LYS A 97 5.64 -15.20 5.81
C LYS A 97 6.23 -14.64 7.11
N SER A 98 7.21 -13.73 7.04
CA SER A 98 7.71 -13.06 8.24
C SER A 98 6.67 -12.12 8.88
N SER A 99 5.61 -11.77 8.15
CA SER A 99 4.45 -11.03 8.64
C SER A 99 3.23 -11.93 8.91
N GLU A 100 3.18 -13.17 8.41
CA GLU A 100 2.00 -14.05 8.49
C GLU A 100 1.87 -14.87 9.80
N GLU A 101 2.83 -14.82 10.73
CA GLU A 101 2.53 -15.20 12.13
C GLU A 101 1.81 -14.09 12.93
N ARG A 102 1.53 -12.95 12.29
CA ARG A 102 0.54 -11.97 12.78
C ARG A 102 -0.58 -11.85 11.77
N GLN A 103 -1.58 -12.70 11.98
CA GLN A 103 -2.90 -12.53 11.41
C GLN A 103 -3.55 -11.28 12.02
N ASP A 104 -3.25 -10.11 11.48
CA ASP A 104 -4.11 -8.93 11.53
C ASP A 104 -3.77 -7.98 10.39
N ASN A 105 -4.80 -7.42 9.78
CA ASN A 105 -4.72 -6.53 8.63
C ASN A 105 -4.18 -5.17 9.09
N GLN A 106 -2.89 -5.06 9.37
CA GLN A 106 -2.27 -3.79 9.74
C GLN A 106 -1.65 -3.15 8.50
N CYS A 107 -2.47 -2.36 7.80
CA CYS A 107 -1.97 -1.03 7.48
C CYS A 107 -1.62 -0.40 8.84
N GLU A 108 -0.37 -0.03 9.10
CA GLU A 108 -0.12 0.96 10.13
C GLU A 108 -0.86 2.22 9.68
N GLN A 109 -2.06 2.39 10.21
CA GLN A 109 -2.74 3.66 10.18
C GLN A 109 -1.89 4.57 11.06
N LEU A 110 -0.82 5.13 10.49
CA LEU A 110 -0.39 6.45 10.92
C LEU A 110 -1.64 7.30 10.72
N ASP A 111 -2.24 7.74 11.83
CA ASP A 111 -3.22 8.82 11.87
C ASP A 111 -2.56 10.08 11.30
N SER A 112 -2.36 10.10 9.99
CA SER A 112 -2.24 11.32 9.23
C SER A 112 -3.65 11.60 8.75
N PRO A 113 -4.31 12.66 9.23
CA PRO A 113 -5.56 13.09 8.66
C PRO A 113 -5.24 13.56 7.24
N GLY A 114 -5.37 12.64 6.28
CA GLY A 114 -5.51 12.97 4.88
C GLY A 114 -6.67 13.96 4.81
N VAL A 115 -6.33 15.22 4.52
CA VAL A 115 -7.26 16.32 4.33
C VAL A 115 -8.09 15.98 3.09
N GLN A 116 -9.08 15.12 3.26
CA GLN A 116 -10.23 15.07 2.37
C GLN A 116 -11.01 16.35 2.67
N SER A 117 -10.91 17.29 1.73
CA SER A 117 -11.76 18.47 1.53
C SER A 117 -12.85 18.63 2.61
N ILE A 118 -12.64 19.62 3.47
CA ILE A 118 -13.44 20.00 4.66
C ILE A 118 -14.94 20.18 4.36
N GLU A 119 -15.36 20.31 3.10
CA GLU A 119 -16.75 20.65 2.75
C GLU A 119 -17.79 19.52 2.88
N GLN A 120 -17.42 18.23 2.75
CA GLN A 120 -18.43 17.15 2.77
C GLN A 120 -18.70 16.53 4.14
N ILE A 121 -17.76 16.53 5.09
CA ILE A 121 -17.96 15.94 6.43
C ILE A 121 -18.75 16.91 7.35
N HIS A 122 -18.55 18.22 7.18
CA HIS A 122 -19.22 19.24 8.00
C HIS A 122 -20.72 19.41 7.69
N THR A 123 -21.17 19.05 6.49
CA THR A 123 -22.56 19.25 6.05
C THR A 123 -23.51 18.15 6.57
N PHE A 124 -23.03 16.90 6.71
CA PHE A 124 -23.81 15.81 7.33
C PHE A 124 -23.90 15.95 8.86
N SER A 125 -22.88 16.53 9.50
CA SER A 125 -22.88 16.71 10.97
C SER A 125 -23.91 17.75 11.44
N LEU A 126 -24.01 18.90 10.77
CA LEU A 126 -24.96 19.97 11.11
C LEU A 126 -26.42 19.54 10.91
N THR A 127 -26.71 18.82 9.82
CA THR A 127 -28.07 18.33 9.52
C THR A 127 -28.52 17.25 10.51
N VAL A 128 -27.62 16.34 10.91
CA VAL A 128 -27.91 15.33 11.94
C VAL A 128 -28.16 15.98 13.30
N MET A 129 -27.37 16.98 13.69
CA MET A 129 -27.58 17.71 14.94
C MET A 129 -28.93 18.44 14.96
N GLY A 130 -29.28 19.11 13.85
CA GLY A 130 -30.57 19.77 13.67
C GLY A 130 -31.75 18.80 13.76
N MET A 131 -31.67 17.66 13.07
CA MET A 131 -32.72 16.62 13.12
C MET A 131 -32.90 16.09 14.55
N ARG A 132 -31.81 15.77 15.27
CA ARG A 132 -31.89 15.29 16.66
C ARG A 132 -32.59 16.29 17.58
N ALA A 133 -32.29 17.59 17.45
CA ALA A 133 -32.94 18.63 18.24
C ALA A 133 -34.43 18.77 17.92
N LEU A 134 -34.82 18.67 16.64
CA LEU A 134 -36.22 18.70 16.22
C LEU A 134 -37.00 17.48 16.70
N PHE A 135 -36.43 16.29 16.62
CA PHE A 135 -37.06 15.07 17.14
C PHE A 135 -37.34 15.17 18.65
N ILE A 136 -36.38 15.66 19.44
CA ILE A 136 -36.56 15.86 20.88
C ILE A 136 -37.68 16.88 21.16
N LYS A 137 -37.70 18.02 20.47
CA LYS A 137 -38.75 19.05 20.63
C LYS A 137 -40.14 18.52 20.31
N THR A 138 -40.29 17.80 19.19
CA THR A 138 -41.57 17.22 18.77
C THR A 138 -42.04 16.14 19.75
N LEU A 139 -41.12 15.32 20.26
CA LEU A 139 -41.44 14.29 21.25
C LEU A 139 -41.96 14.89 22.56
N ILE A 140 -41.29 15.93 23.07
CA ILE A 140 -41.74 16.65 24.28
C ILE A 140 -43.12 17.28 24.06
N PHE A 141 -43.34 17.97 22.93
CA PHE A 141 -44.60 18.65 22.65
C PHE A 141 -45.77 17.65 22.51
N ASN A 142 -45.56 16.54 21.80
CA ASN A 142 -46.56 15.49 21.65
C ASN A 142 -46.89 14.81 22.99
N LEU A 143 -45.89 14.59 23.86
CA LEU A 143 -46.12 14.05 25.21
C LEU A 143 -46.90 15.02 26.09
N LEU A 144 -46.55 16.31 26.09
CA LEU A 144 -47.26 17.35 26.86
C LEU A 144 -48.72 17.49 26.42
N LEU A 145 -48.96 17.50 25.10
CA LEU A 145 -50.32 17.56 24.57
C LEU A 145 -51.13 16.33 24.95
N SER A 146 -50.53 15.13 24.84
CA SER A 146 -51.18 13.87 25.21
C SER A 146 -51.52 13.86 26.70
N ALA A 147 -50.59 14.27 27.56
CA ALA A 147 -50.83 14.39 29.01
C ALA A 147 -51.92 15.41 29.32
N LYS A 148 -51.94 16.58 28.65
CA LYS A 148 -52.96 17.61 28.86
C LYS A 148 -54.36 17.16 28.42
N ILE A 149 -54.46 16.38 27.34
CA ILE A 149 -55.74 15.79 26.87
C ILE A 149 -56.24 14.72 27.85
N PHE A 150 -55.35 14.00 28.52
CA PHE A 150 -55.72 12.99 29.52
C PHE A 150 -56.02 13.57 30.92
N ILE A 151 -55.57 14.80 31.21
CA ILE A 151 -55.79 15.51 32.49
C ILE A 151 -57.00 16.47 32.42
N MET A 152 -57.63 16.60 31.26
CA MET A 152 -58.92 17.30 31.05
C MET A 152 -60.04 16.27 30.86
#